data_AF-A0A7C6ASW5-F1
#
_entry.id   AF-A0A7C6ASW5-F1
#
_cell.length_a   1.000
_cell.length_b   1.000
_cell.length_c   1.000
_cell.angle_alpha   90.00
_cell.angle_beta   90.00
_cell.angle_gamma   90.00
#
_symmetry.space_group_name_H-M   'P 1'
#
loop_
_entity.id
_entity.type
_entity.pdbx_description
1 polymer ?
#
loop_
_entity_poly.entity_id
_entity_poly.type
_entity_poly.pdbx_seq_one_letter_code
_entity_poly.pdbx_strand_id
1 'polypeptide(L)'
;MKELLYFAFSDLMVQVEYSKEANSLKYSSHRELTSGERVIVEQYILTNIAMKTDYYRKRPSLFIYLGVDTKLVKELNLYHLKNTLQEVVGKENEVKQKVQELINSSMVSYYFDKIGDQILKLREVMSSAENRDQLAGCLKELAELVDAYNLYADRKITLDEVLPADLRAKLRGSLIA
;
A
#
# COMPACT_ATOMS: atom_id res chain seq x y z
N MET A 1 -19.11 30.82 -6.83
CA MET A 1 -18.40 29.62 -6.33
C MET A 1 -19.26 28.43 -6.67
N LYS A 2 -18.67 27.33 -7.16
CA LYS A 2 -19.40 26.12 -7.53
C LYS A 2 -18.72 24.93 -6.86
N GLU A 3 -19.45 24.18 -6.05
CA GLU A 3 -18.96 22.99 -5.37
C GLU A 3 -19.82 21.78 -5.72
N LEU A 4 -19.16 20.62 -5.83
CA LEU A 4 -19.80 19.34 -6.07
C LEU A 4 -19.64 18.49 -4.81
N LEU A 5 -20.75 17.99 -4.29
CA LEU A 5 -20.82 17.27 -3.02
C LEU A 5 -21.42 15.89 -3.27
N TYR A 6 -20.71 14.86 -2.80
CA TYR A 6 -21.19 13.48 -2.82
C TYR A 6 -21.57 13.06 -1.40
N PHE A 7 -22.82 12.63 -1.23
CA PHE A 7 -23.37 12.12 0.01
C PHE A 7 -23.50 10.60 -0.07
N ALA A 8 -22.54 9.89 0.53
CA ALA A 8 -22.44 8.44 0.45
C ALA A 8 -23.62 7.69 1.08
N PHE A 9 -24.29 8.27 2.08
CA PHE A 9 -25.39 7.61 2.80
C PHE A 9 -26.62 7.32 1.93
N SER A 10 -26.79 8.05 0.83
CA SER A 10 -27.95 7.94 -0.06
C SER A 10 -27.57 7.94 -1.54
N ASP A 11 -26.29 7.68 -1.83
CA ASP A 11 -25.70 7.76 -3.17
C ASP A 11 -26.14 9.02 -3.93
N LEU A 12 -25.91 10.17 -3.30
CA LEU A 12 -26.49 11.44 -3.74
C LEU A 12 -25.42 12.45 -4.13
N MET A 13 -25.38 12.77 -5.42
CA MET A 13 -24.63 13.91 -5.94
C MET A 13 -25.46 15.20 -5.89
N VAL A 14 -24.91 16.24 -5.28
CA VAL A 14 -25.48 17.58 -5.17
C VAL A 14 -24.46 18.60 -5.64
N GLN A 15 -24.88 19.55 -6.46
CA GLN A 15 -24.09 20.70 -6.85
C GLN A 15 -24.61 21.94 -6.16
N VAL A 16 -23.71 22.71 -5.56
CA VAL A 16 -24.02 23.95 -4.86
C VAL A 16 -23.33 25.10 -5.57
N GLU A 17 -24.08 26.15 -5.85
CA GLU A 17 -23.58 27.37 -6.48
C GLU A 17 -23.90 28.58 -5.61
N TYR A 18 -22.87 29.35 -5.28
CA TYR A 18 -23.02 30.65 -4.62
C TYR A 18 -22.80 31.78 -5.64
N SER A 19 -23.85 32.59 -5.83
CA SER A 19 -23.80 33.84 -6.60
C SER A 19 -23.63 35.03 -5.65
N LYS A 20 -22.50 35.73 -5.80
CA LYS A 20 -22.12 36.89 -4.97
C LYS A 20 -23.02 38.11 -5.22
N GLU A 21 -23.46 38.30 -6.46
CA GLU A 21 -24.25 39.48 -6.87
C GLU A 21 -25.64 39.47 -6.23
N ALA A 22 -26.32 38.33 -6.30
CA ALA A 22 -27.64 38.15 -5.71
C ALA A 22 -27.60 37.68 -4.25
N ASN A 23 -26.39 37.49 -3.68
CA ASN A 23 -26.16 36.84 -2.39
C ASN A 23 -27.04 35.59 -2.20
N SER A 24 -26.95 34.67 -3.16
CA SER A 24 -27.81 33.50 -3.21
C SER A 24 -27.01 32.20 -3.27
N LEU A 25 -27.45 31.23 -2.47
CA LEU A 25 -27.03 29.85 -2.53
C LEU A 25 -28.09 29.05 -3.27
N LYS A 26 -27.68 28.44 -4.37
CA LYS A 26 -28.52 27.59 -5.19
C LYS A 26 -27.95 26.18 -5.14
N TYR A 27 -28.81 25.17 -5.10
CA TYR A 27 -28.32 23.81 -5.21
C TYR A 27 -29.24 22.94 -6.06
N SER A 28 -28.65 21.95 -6.72
CA SER A 28 -29.33 20.98 -7.57
C SER A 28 -28.85 19.58 -7.22
N SER A 29 -29.69 18.58 -7.36
CA SER A 29 -29.32 17.17 -7.15
C SER A 29 -29.46 16.36 -8.43
N HIS A 30 -28.77 15.24 -8.52
CA HIS A 30 -28.86 14.38 -9.70
C HIS A 30 -30.19 13.62 -9.83
N ARG A 31 -30.93 13.48 -8.72
CA ARG A 31 -32.27 12.87 -8.61
C ARG A 31 -33.14 13.65 -7.63
N GLU A 32 -34.43 13.35 -7.60
CA GLU A 32 -35.32 13.92 -6.59
C GLU A 32 -34.90 13.55 -5.17
N LEU A 33 -34.92 14.54 -4.28
CA LEU A 33 -34.60 14.39 -2.88
C LEU A 33 -35.83 13.98 -2.10
N THR A 34 -35.70 12.97 -1.25
CA THR A 34 -36.70 12.71 -0.21
C THR A 34 -36.65 13.82 0.84
N SER A 35 -37.75 13.99 1.59
CA SER A 35 -37.83 15.03 2.62
C SER A 35 -36.72 14.91 3.67
N GLY A 36 -36.35 13.70 4.06
CA GLY A 36 -35.26 13.44 5.01
C GLY A 36 -33.88 13.80 4.44
N GLU A 37 -33.59 13.37 3.22
CA GLU A 37 -32.34 13.72 2.52
C GLU A 37 -32.20 15.23 2.37
N ARG A 38 -33.29 15.90 1.98
CA ARG A 38 -33.31 17.35 1.79
C ARG A 38 -32.90 18.09 3.06
N VAL A 39 -33.46 17.73 4.22
CA VAL A 39 -33.10 18.36 5.50
C VAL A 39 -31.61 18.20 5.80
N ILE A 40 -31.06 17.00 5.62
CA ILE A 40 -29.65 16.71 5.87
C ILE A 40 -28.74 17.51 4.93
N VAL A 41 -29.06 17.51 3.63
CA VAL A 41 -28.31 18.23 2.59
C VAL A 41 -28.35 19.74 2.84
N GLU A 42 -29.54 20.29 3.08
CA GLU A 42 -29.70 21.73 3.33
C GLU A 42 -28.96 22.17 4.60
N GLN A 43 -29.07 21.40 5.69
CA GLN A 43 -28.32 21.67 6.92
C GLN A 43 -26.80 21.64 6.66
N TYR A 44 -26.32 20.65 5.90
CA TYR A 44 -24.90 20.55 5.56
C TYR A 44 -24.43 21.77 4.76
N ILE A 45 -25.20 22.19 3.75
CA ILE A 45 -24.87 23.34 2.90
C ILE A 45 -24.83 24.62 3.75
N LEU A 46 -25.84 24.85 4.59
CA LEU A 46 -25.91 26.05 5.42
C LEU A 46 -24.83 26.08 6.51
N THR A 47 -24.39 24.92 7.00
CA THR A 47 -23.36 24.85 8.05
C THR A 47 -21.95 24.91 7.48
N ASN A 48 -21.69 24.27 6.35
CA ASN A 48 -20.33 24.10 5.81
C ASN A 48 -20.01 25.00 4.62
N ILE A 49 -21.00 25.29 3.77
CA ILE A 49 -20.80 26.08 2.55
C ILE A 49 -21.13 27.54 2.79
N ALA A 50 -22.29 27.84 3.39
CA ALA A 50 -22.71 29.21 3.64
C ALA A 50 -21.76 29.97 4.59
N MET A 51 -21.13 29.26 5.53
CA MET A 51 -20.12 29.83 6.43
C MET A 51 -18.85 30.30 5.71
N LYS A 52 -18.53 29.71 4.54
CA LYS A 52 -17.37 30.07 3.72
C LYS A 52 -17.65 31.24 2.76
N THR A 53 -18.90 31.71 2.70
CA THR A 53 -19.32 32.75 1.76
C THR A 53 -19.86 33.99 2.50
N ASP A 54 -20.26 35.03 1.76
CA ASP A 54 -20.88 36.22 2.36
C ASP A 54 -22.37 36.02 2.69
N TYR A 55 -22.88 34.78 2.57
CA TYR A 55 -24.29 34.45 2.70
C TYR A 55 -24.93 35.01 3.98
N TYR A 56 -24.28 34.84 5.13
CA TYR A 56 -24.76 35.37 6.41
C TYR A 56 -24.41 36.85 6.66
N ARG A 57 -23.48 37.42 5.88
CA ARG A 57 -22.95 38.77 6.07
C ARG A 57 -23.76 39.82 5.31
N LYS A 58 -24.27 39.48 4.13
CA LYS A 58 -25.07 40.37 3.28
C LYS A 58 -26.56 40.02 3.39
N ARG A 59 -27.43 41.03 3.27
CA ARG A 59 -28.89 40.87 3.19
C ARG A 59 -29.41 41.57 1.94
N PRO A 60 -30.41 41.00 1.23
CA PRO A 60 -31.06 39.70 1.50
C PRO A 60 -30.15 38.50 1.16
N SER A 61 -30.42 37.36 1.79
CA SER A 61 -29.75 36.09 1.52
C SER A 61 -30.79 35.07 1.05
N LEU A 62 -30.59 34.46 -0.12
CA LEU A 62 -31.55 33.52 -0.71
C LEU A 62 -30.98 32.12 -0.76
N PHE A 63 -31.74 31.13 -0.29
CA PHE A 63 -31.39 29.72 -0.41
C PHE A 63 -32.44 28.98 -1.23
N ILE A 64 -32.03 28.42 -2.36
CA ILE A 64 -32.95 27.94 -3.40
C ILE A 64 -32.53 26.54 -3.85
N TYR A 65 -33.48 25.61 -3.82
CA TYR A 65 -33.36 24.32 -4.51
C TYR A 65 -33.83 24.48 -5.96
N LEU A 66 -32.96 24.19 -6.92
CA LEU A 66 -33.26 24.31 -8.36
C LEU A 66 -33.85 23.04 -8.95
N GLY A 67 -33.95 21.94 -8.18
CA GLY A 67 -34.47 20.67 -8.67
C GLY A 67 -33.38 19.73 -9.18
N VAL A 68 -33.79 18.88 -10.12
CA VAL A 68 -32.95 17.80 -10.64
C VAL A 68 -32.12 18.28 -11.84
N ASP A 69 -30.80 18.09 -11.75
CA ASP A 69 -29.87 18.28 -12.86
C ASP A 69 -29.29 16.94 -13.31
N THR A 70 -29.75 16.46 -14.48
CA THR A 70 -29.33 15.19 -15.07
C THR A 70 -27.85 15.16 -15.46
N LYS A 71 -27.18 16.32 -15.58
CA LYS A 71 -25.73 16.35 -15.83
C LYS A 71 -24.94 15.78 -14.66
N LEU A 72 -25.46 15.89 -13.44
CA LEU A 72 -24.82 15.36 -12.23
C LEU A 72 -24.77 13.84 -12.20
N VAL A 73 -25.61 13.15 -12.98
CA VAL A 73 -25.53 11.69 -13.15
C VAL A 73 -24.22 11.29 -13.82
N LYS A 74 -23.76 12.07 -14.80
CA LYS A 74 -22.47 11.81 -15.46
C LYS A 74 -21.31 12.01 -14.49
N GLU A 75 -21.37 13.07 -13.68
CA GLU A 75 -20.36 13.34 -12.64
C GLU A 75 -20.34 12.25 -11.57
N LEU A 76 -21.50 11.76 -11.15
CA LEU A 76 -21.63 10.64 -10.21
C LEU A 76 -20.99 9.37 -10.77
N ASN A 77 -21.28 9.02 -12.02
CA ASN A 77 -20.67 7.86 -12.68
C ASN A 77 -19.15 7.98 -12.80
N LEU A 78 -18.63 9.17 -13.14
CA LEU A 78 -17.20 9.43 -13.19
C LEU A 78 -16.55 9.29 -11.80
N TYR A 79 -17.24 9.77 -10.76
CA TYR A 79 -16.79 9.64 -9.37
C TYR A 79 -16.70 8.16 -8.96
N HIS A 80 -17.75 7.36 -9.22
CA HIS A 80 -17.71 5.92 -8.96
C HIS A 80 -16.61 5.22 -9.75
N LEU A 81 -16.48 5.51 -11.05
CA LEU A 81 -15.45 4.90 -11.89
C LEU A 81 -14.05 5.17 -11.33
N LYS A 82 -13.78 6.41 -10.92
CA LYS A 82 -12.50 6.78 -10.34
C LYS A 82 -12.22 6.02 -9.04
N ASN A 83 -13.21 5.89 -8.16
CA ASN A 83 -13.06 5.14 -6.91
C ASN A 83 -12.84 3.65 -7.18
N THR A 84 -13.62 3.04 -8.09
CA THR A 84 -13.44 1.64 -8.48
C THR A 84 -12.06 1.38 -9.06
N LEU A 85 -11.55 2.28 -9.90
CA LEU A 85 -10.18 2.17 -10.43
C LEU A 85 -9.13 2.24 -9.32
N GLN A 86 -9.29 3.14 -8.34
CA GLN A 86 -8.39 3.22 -7.19
C GLN A 86 -8.42 1.95 -6.35
N GLU A 87 -9.60 1.37 -6.11
CA GLU A 87 -9.73 0.09 -5.40
C GLU A 87 -9.06 -1.06 -6.14
N VAL A 88 -9.23 -1.12 -7.47
CA VAL A 88 -8.60 -2.16 -8.31
C VAL A 88 -7.08 -2.03 -8.27
N VAL A 89 -6.53 -0.83 -8.41
CA VAL A 89 -5.09 -0.58 -8.30
C VAL A 89 -4.58 -0.94 -6.90
N GLY A 90 -5.34 -0.63 -5.86
CA GLY A 90 -5.04 -1.04 -4.48
C GLY A 90 -4.93 -2.56 -4.34
N LYS A 91 -5.90 -3.30 -4.87
CA LYS A 91 -5.90 -4.78 -4.89
C LYS A 91 -4.74 -5.35 -5.71
N GLU A 92 -4.42 -4.75 -6.86
CA GLU A 92 -3.28 -5.20 -7.68
C GLU A 92 -1.96 -5.06 -6.92
N ASN A 93 -1.76 -3.95 -6.22
CA ASN A 93 -0.57 -3.73 -5.39
C ASN A 93 -0.50 -4.73 -4.22
N GLU A 94 -1.64 -5.02 -3.57
CA GLU A 94 -1.71 -6.03 -2.50
C GLU A 94 -1.32 -7.42 -3.02
N VAL A 95 -1.82 -7.81 -4.21
CA VAL A 95 -1.46 -9.08 -4.85
C VAL A 95 0.03 -9.11 -5.19
N LYS A 96 0.59 -8.04 -5.77
CA LYS A 96 2.03 -7.95 -6.06
C LYS A 96 2.87 -8.12 -4.80
N GLN A 97 2.47 -7.49 -3.70
CA GLN A 97 3.16 -7.61 -2.42
C GLN A 97 3.12 -9.05 -1.91
N LYS A 98 1.94 -9.70 -1.91
CA LYS A 98 1.80 -11.11 -1.50
C LYS A 98 2.64 -12.07 -2.35
N VAL A 99 2.70 -11.83 -3.66
CA VAL A 99 3.56 -12.61 -4.56
C VAL A 99 5.03 -12.40 -4.21
N GLN A 100 5.45 -11.17 -3.95
CA GLN A 100 6.83 -10.89 -3.55
C GLN A 100 7.20 -11.53 -2.21
N GLU A 101 6.30 -11.50 -1.22
CA GLU A 101 6.48 -12.17 0.07
C GLU A 101 6.63 -13.69 -0.11
N LEU A 102 5.81 -14.30 -0.98
CA LEU A 102 5.90 -15.73 -1.29
C LEU A 102 7.22 -16.09 -1.99
N ILE A 103 7.67 -15.25 -2.94
CA ILE A 103 8.97 -15.41 -3.59
C ILE A 103 10.10 -15.33 -2.55
N ASN A 104 10.07 -14.30 -1.71
CA ASN A 104 11.09 -14.11 -0.68
C ASN A 104 11.13 -15.31 0.28
N SER A 105 9.97 -15.76 0.78
CA SER A 105 9.87 -16.94 1.64
C SER A 105 10.40 -18.22 0.98
N SER A 106 10.10 -18.42 -0.31
CA SER A 106 10.59 -19.56 -1.08
C SER A 106 12.11 -19.49 -1.27
N MET A 107 12.65 -18.32 -1.59
CA MET A 107 14.09 -18.10 -1.76
C MET A 107 14.85 -18.27 -0.44
N VAL A 108 14.34 -17.73 0.66
CA VAL A 108 14.89 -17.93 2.01
C VAL A 108 15.00 -19.41 2.33
N SER A 109 13.93 -20.18 2.07
CA SER A 109 13.92 -21.63 2.32
C SER A 109 14.94 -22.35 1.43
N TYR A 110 14.98 -22.04 0.13
CA TYR A 110 15.93 -22.62 -0.82
C TYR A 110 17.38 -22.37 -0.41
N TYR A 111 17.74 -21.12 -0.11
CA TYR A 111 19.12 -20.79 0.28
C TYR A 111 19.49 -21.39 1.63
N PHE A 112 18.54 -21.48 2.57
CA PHE A 112 18.75 -22.17 3.85
C PHE A 112 19.11 -23.64 3.65
N ASP A 113 18.35 -24.35 2.82
CA ASP A 113 18.64 -25.76 2.51
C ASP A 113 20.00 -25.92 1.83
N LYS A 114 20.34 -25.02 0.89
CA LYS A 114 21.65 -25.04 0.20
C LYS A 114 22.82 -24.74 1.12
N ILE A 115 22.65 -23.82 2.08
CA ILE A 115 23.63 -23.57 3.14
C ILE A 115 23.84 -24.85 3.95
N GLY A 116 22.76 -25.55 4.32
CA GLY A 116 22.82 -26.84 5.02
C GLY A 116 23.60 -27.91 4.24
N ASP A 117 23.25 -28.11 2.97
CA ASP A 117 23.95 -29.03 2.06
C ASP A 117 25.46 -28.72 1.99
N GLN A 118 25.82 -27.44 1.92
CA GLN A 118 27.20 -27.02 1.77
C GLN A 118 28.02 -27.20 3.05
N ILE A 119 27.40 -27.06 4.22
CA ILE A 119 28.06 -27.35 5.52
C ILE A 119 28.36 -28.85 5.63
N LEU A 120 27.46 -29.71 5.16
CA LEU A 120 27.69 -31.16 5.13
C LEU A 120 28.87 -31.52 4.22
N LYS A 121 28.92 -30.95 3.01
CA LYS A 121 30.07 -31.12 2.10
C LYS A 121 31.37 -30.61 2.71
N LEU A 122 31.33 -29.45 3.38
CA LEU A 122 32.50 -28.89 4.06
C LEU A 122 33.03 -29.85 5.14
N ARG A 123 32.14 -30.53 5.88
CA ARG A 123 32.51 -31.55 6.86
C ARG A 123 33.14 -32.80 6.22
N GLU A 124 32.65 -33.23 5.06
CA GLU A 124 33.22 -34.36 4.31
C GLU A 124 34.63 -34.03 3.79
N VAL A 125 34.81 -32.85 3.19
CA VAL A 125 36.12 -32.37 2.70
C VAL A 125 37.11 -32.22 3.86
N MET A 126 36.68 -31.75 5.03
CA MET A 126 37.55 -31.66 6.22
C MET A 126 37.92 -33.01 6.83
N SER A 127 37.14 -34.06 6.58
CA SER A 127 37.44 -35.43 7.02
C SER A 127 38.39 -36.14 6.06
N SER A 128 38.51 -35.62 4.84
CA SER A 128 39.34 -36.12 3.75
C SER A 128 40.62 -35.26 3.68
N ALA A 129 41.66 -35.65 4.42
CA ALA A 129 42.74 -34.80 4.91
C ALA A 129 43.67 -34.04 3.91
N GLU A 130 43.31 -33.79 2.64
CA GLU A 130 44.33 -33.38 1.64
C GLU A 130 44.05 -32.20 0.69
N ASN A 131 42.90 -31.50 0.72
CA ASN A 131 42.70 -30.39 -0.24
C ASN A 131 42.33 -29.04 0.40
N ARG A 132 43.35 -28.26 0.79
CA ARG A 132 43.19 -26.85 1.23
C ARG A 132 42.48 -25.97 0.18
N ASP A 133 42.70 -26.23 -1.12
CA ASP A 133 42.04 -25.47 -2.20
C ASP A 133 40.55 -25.77 -2.34
N GLN A 134 40.13 -27.03 -2.13
CA GLN A 134 38.72 -27.41 -2.14
C GLN A 134 37.97 -26.84 -0.94
N LEU A 135 38.65 -26.73 0.21
CA LEU A 135 38.12 -26.12 1.42
C LEU A 135 37.88 -24.61 1.24
N ALA A 136 38.83 -23.89 0.62
CA ALA A 136 38.70 -22.48 0.30
C ALA A 136 37.55 -22.23 -0.71
N GLY A 137 37.40 -23.10 -1.71
CA GLY A 137 36.27 -23.08 -2.65
C GLY A 137 34.92 -23.25 -1.95
N CYS A 138 34.80 -24.25 -1.06
CA CYS A 138 33.56 -24.50 -0.32
C CYS A 138 33.18 -23.32 0.61
N LEU A 139 34.16 -22.69 1.25
CA LEU A 139 33.94 -21.51 2.10
C LEU A 139 33.47 -20.29 1.31
N LYS A 140 34.03 -20.08 0.10
CA LYS A 140 33.61 -19.01 -0.79
C LYS A 140 32.17 -19.22 -1.26
N GLU A 141 31.82 -20.43 -1.68
CA GLU A 141 30.46 -20.79 -2.07
C GLU A 141 29.47 -20.64 -0.91
N LEU A 142 29.87 -21.00 0.31
CA LEU A 142 29.05 -20.80 1.52
C LEU A 142 28.82 -19.31 1.80
N ALA A 143 29.83 -18.46 1.63
CA ALA A 143 29.70 -17.01 1.79
C ALA A 143 28.74 -16.42 0.75
N GLU A 144 28.85 -16.83 -0.52
CA GLU A 144 27.95 -16.40 -1.59
C GLU A 144 26.48 -16.82 -1.31
N LEU A 145 26.26 -18.02 -0.76
CA LEU A 145 24.93 -18.49 -0.37
C LEU A 145 24.35 -17.74 0.83
N VAL A 146 25.19 -17.38 1.82
CA VAL A 146 24.80 -16.56 2.97
C VAL A 146 24.44 -15.14 2.54
N ASP A 147 25.22 -14.56 1.63
CA ASP A 147 24.92 -13.25 1.05
C ASP A 147 23.62 -13.27 0.25
N ALA A 148 23.40 -14.31 -0.56
CA ALA A 148 22.17 -14.51 -1.30
C ALA A 148 20.95 -14.68 -0.38
N TYR A 149 21.08 -15.47 0.70
CA TYR A 149 20.04 -15.62 1.73
C TYR A 149 19.66 -14.26 2.35
N ASN A 150 20.66 -13.43 2.66
CA ASN A 150 20.48 -12.12 3.29
C ASN A 150 19.80 -11.07 2.39
N LEU A 151 19.71 -11.31 1.07
CA LEU A 151 18.94 -10.45 0.16
C LEU A 151 17.43 -10.64 0.31
N TYR A 152 16.99 -11.82 0.77
CA TYR A 152 15.57 -12.19 0.85
C TYR A 152 15.06 -12.36 2.28
N ALA A 153 15.96 -12.53 3.25
CA ALA A 153 15.62 -12.73 4.66
C ALA A 153 15.51 -11.41 5.45
N ASP A 154 14.49 -11.30 6.30
CA ASP A 154 14.35 -10.17 7.24
C ASP A 154 15.45 -10.17 8.32
N ARG A 155 15.90 -11.37 8.73
CA ARG A 155 16.99 -11.55 9.68
C ARG A 155 18.26 -11.93 8.93
N LYS A 156 19.22 -11.01 8.94
CA LYS A 156 20.55 -11.24 8.38
C LYS A 156 21.34 -12.20 9.27
N ILE A 157 22.01 -13.15 8.64
CA ILE A 157 22.92 -14.10 9.27
C ILE A 157 24.34 -13.88 8.74
N THR A 158 25.32 -14.12 9.59
CA THR A 158 26.74 -14.05 9.21
C THR A 158 27.33 -15.43 9.05
N LEU A 159 28.37 -15.57 8.23
CA LEU A 159 29.08 -16.84 8.02
C LEU A 159 29.49 -17.50 9.36
N ASP A 160 29.90 -16.70 10.35
CA ASP A 160 30.32 -17.16 11.68
C ASP A 160 29.18 -17.74 12.54
N GLU A 161 27.96 -17.28 12.33
CA GLU A 161 26.76 -17.79 13.02
C GLU A 161 26.29 -19.10 12.41
N VAL A 162 26.44 -19.25 11.10
CA VAL A 162 26.03 -20.44 10.36
C VAL A 162 27.02 -21.59 10.57
N LEU A 163 28.32 -21.29 10.73
CA LEU A 163 29.33 -22.32 10.91
C LEU A 163 29.23 -23.02 12.29
N PRO A 164 29.06 -24.36 12.30
CA PRO A 164 29.13 -25.17 13.52
C PRO A 164 30.45 -24.99 14.29
N ALA A 165 30.40 -25.07 15.62
CA ALA A 165 31.55 -24.82 16.51
C ALA A 165 32.73 -25.79 16.28
N ASP A 166 32.42 -27.03 15.92
CA ASP A 166 33.36 -28.09 15.54
C ASP A 166 34.15 -27.75 14.27
N LEU A 167 33.48 -27.18 13.26
CA LEU A 167 34.13 -26.76 12.02
C LEU A 167 34.96 -25.49 12.22
N ARG A 168 34.47 -24.53 13.02
CA ARG A 168 35.24 -23.33 13.41
C ARG A 168 36.53 -23.67 14.16
N ALA A 169 36.48 -24.63 15.08
CA ALA A 169 37.65 -25.07 15.84
C ALA A 169 38.71 -25.72 14.93
N LYS A 170 38.29 -26.57 14.00
CA LYS A 170 39.20 -27.23 13.04
C LYS A 170 39.78 -26.26 12.01
N LEU A 171 39.01 -25.29 11.52
CA LEU A 171 39.49 -24.24 10.61
C LEU A 171 40.57 -23.35 11.25
N ARG A 172 40.41 -22.99 12.53
CA ARG A 172 41.43 -22.27 13.31
C ARG A 172 42.67 -23.14 13.58
N GLY A 173 42.49 -24.45 13.80
CA GLY A 173 43.60 -25.39 13.97
C GLY A 173 44.42 -25.63 12.69
N SER A 174 43.79 -25.63 11.50
CA SER A 174 44.46 -25.86 10.21
C SER A 174 45.25 -24.65 9.68
N LEU A 175 45.00 -23.45 10.24
CA LEU A 175 45.70 -22.19 9.89
C LEU A 175 46.97 -21.94 10.73
N ILE A 176 47.20 -22.72 11.79
CA ILE A 176 48.35 -22.58 12.70
C ILE A 176 49.42 -23.69 12.43
N ALA A 177 49.20 -24.55 11.42
CA ALA A 177 50.15 -25.57 10.98
C ALA A 177 50.68 -25.30 9.57
#